data_AF-A0A2D4IVU3-F1
#
_entry.id   AF-A0A2D4IVU3-F1
#
_cell.length_a   1.000
_cell.length_b   1.000
_cell.length_c   1.000
_cell.angle_alpha   90.00
_cell.angle_beta   90.00
_cell.angle_gamma   90.00
#
_symmetry.space_group_name_H-M   'P 1'
#
loop_
_entity.id
_entity.type
_entity.pdbx_description
1 polymer ?
#
loop_
_entity_poly.entity_id
_entity_poly.type
_entity_poly.pdbx_seq_one_letter_code
_entity_poly.pdbx_strand_id
1 'polypeptide(L)'
;QLETIEIMSNVWADHNPLKIIWKGRKRKSRRWILNPQILKEKDCVEKIKKEMEFFFKENIVGQISLQNTWDTAKAVLRGLVTAYTVKRNRERWQNQNKLQEEIKDLEKRLQIKPQDER
;
A
#
# COMPACT_ATOMS: atom_id res chain seq x y z
N GLN A 1 12.75 -7.01 8.90
CA GLN A 1 11.88 -8.16 8.58
C GLN A 1 11.56 -8.84 9.91
N LEU A 2 10.31 -9.24 10.13
CA LEU A 2 9.97 -10.03 11.30
C LEU A 2 10.78 -11.33 11.25
N GLU A 3 11.44 -11.70 12.35
CA GLU A 3 12.28 -12.90 12.40
C GLU A 3 11.54 -14.01 13.12
N THR A 4 11.07 -13.75 14.35
CA THR A 4 10.26 -14.70 15.11
C THR A 4 9.20 -13.99 15.94
N ILE A 5 8.07 -14.66 16.14
CA ILE A 5 7.05 -14.33 17.14
C ILE A 5 6.81 -15.60 17.95
N GLU A 6 6.97 -15.49 19.27
CA GLU A 6 6.76 -16.60 20.20
C GLU A 6 5.78 -16.15 21.29
N ILE A 7 4.76 -16.98 21.55
CA ILE A 7 3.88 -16.81 22.71
C ILE A 7 4.54 -17.58 23.86
N MET A 8 4.97 -16.86 24.90
CA MET A 8 5.62 -17.47 26.06
C MET A 8 4.59 -17.98 27.04
N SER A 9 4.83 -19.14 27.66
CA SER A 9 3.96 -19.67 28.71
C SER A 9 4.02 -18.80 29.96
N ASN A 10 2.86 -18.47 30.51
CA ASN A 10 2.71 -17.79 31.79
C ASN A 10 1.75 -18.59 32.69
N VAL A 11 2.09 -18.67 33.98
CA VAL A 11 1.29 -19.33 35.02
C VAL A 11 0.68 -18.35 36.01
N TRP A 12 1.06 -17.07 35.95
CA TRP A 12 0.64 -16.05 36.91
C TRP A 12 -0.51 -15.17 36.42
N ALA A 13 -0.72 -15.08 35.11
CA ALA A 13 -1.82 -14.33 34.52
C ALA A 13 -2.54 -15.18 33.48
N ASP A 14 -3.78 -14.82 33.23
CA ASP A 14 -4.64 -15.27 32.14
C ASP A 14 -4.14 -14.85 30.74
N HIS A 15 -3.10 -14.03 30.67
CA HIS A 15 -2.44 -13.63 29.43
C HIS A 15 -0.97 -14.10 29.34
N ASN A 16 -0.63 -14.69 28.20
CA ASN A 16 0.71 -15.14 27.83
C ASN A 16 1.51 -13.99 27.17
N PRO A 17 2.76 -13.71 27.60
CA PRO A 17 3.61 -12.70 26.98
C PRO A 17 3.92 -13.02 25.51
N LEU A 18 3.98 -11.98 24.68
CA LEU A 18 4.44 -12.09 23.29
C LEU A 18 5.89 -11.61 23.17
N LYS A 19 6.77 -12.49 22.69
CA LYS A 19 8.15 -12.16 22.36
C LYS A 19 8.28 -11.98 20.85
N ILE A 20 8.77 -10.82 20.44
CA ILE A 20 8.93 -10.47 19.02
C ILE A 20 10.40 -10.16 18.75
N ILE A 21 11.03 -10.91 17.85
CA ILE A 21 12.38 -10.64 17.36
C ILE A 21 12.28 -10.07 15.95
N TRP A 22 12.95 -8.93 15.74
CA TRP A 22 12.89 -8.18 14.49
C TRP A 22 14.30 -7.86 13.99
N LYS A 23 14.64 -8.32 12.78
CA LYS A 23 15.81 -7.81 12.03
C LYS A 23 15.57 -6.38 11.61
N GLY A 24 16.29 -5.45 12.25
CA GLY A 24 16.31 -4.02 11.95
C GLY A 24 16.21 -3.71 10.45
N ARG A 25 15.52 -2.63 10.09
CA ARG A 25 15.38 -2.27 8.67
C ARG A 25 16.73 -1.81 8.12
N LYS A 26 17.23 -2.46 7.06
CA LYS A 26 18.30 -1.88 6.23
C LYS A 26 17.85 -0.48 5.78
N ARG A 27 18.74 0.51 5.88
CA ARG A 27 18.44 1.89 5.44
C ARG A 27 17.85 1.83 4.02
N LYS A 28 16.64 2.34 3.86
CA LYS A 28 16.03 2.45 2.53
C LYS A 28 16.90 3.39 1.70
N SER A 29 17.24 2.98 0.48
CA SER A 29 17.89 3.84 -0.50
C SER A 29 17.07 5.13 -0.66
N ARG A 30 17.74 6.28 -0.80
CA ARG A 30 17.08 7.56 -1.10
C ARG A 30 16.47 7.59 -2.51
N ARG A 31 16.74 6.57 -3.34
CA ARG A 31 16.18 6.45 -4.69
C ARG A 31 14.74 5.95 -4.62
N TRP A 32 13.85 6.62 -5.35
CA TRP A 32 12.49 6.14 -5.59
C TRP A 32 12.53 4.83 -6.38
N ILE A 33 11.68 3.88 -5.98
CA ILE A 33 11.58 2.56 -6.62
C ILE A 33 10.10 2.31 -6.90
N LEU A 34 9.80 1.98 -8.16
CA LEU A 34 8.47 1.56 -8.57
C LEU A 34 8.11 0.22 -7.91
N ASN A 35 6.92 0.14 -7.30
CA ASN A 35 6.38 -1.15 -6.87
C ASN A 35 5.89 -1.91 -8.12
N PRO A 36 6.41 -3.09 -8.47
CA PRO A 36 5.98 -3.79 -9.68
C PRO A 36 4.54 -4.33 -9.58
N GLN A 37 3.99 -4.50 -8.38
CA GLN A 37 2.65 -5.07 -8.21
C GLN A 37 1.53 -4.13 -8.70
N ILE A 38 1.75 -2.81 -8.66
CA ILE A 38 0.77 -1.84 -9.18
C ILE A 38 0.60 -1.98 -10.70
N LEU A 39 1.64 -2.44 -11.41
CA LEU A 39 1.55 -2.68 -12.85
C LEU A 39 0.72 -3.92 -13.22
N LYS A 40 0.32 -4.73 -12.24
CA LYS A 40 -0.61 -5.86 -12.46
C LYS A 40 -2.07 -5.45 -12.35
N GLU A 41 -2.35 -4.26 -11.81
CA GLU A 41 -3.70 -3.75 -11.65
C GLU A 41 -4.16 -3.14 -12.98
N LYS A 42 -5.21 -3.73 -13.60
CA LYS A 42 -5.69 -3.34 -14.93
C LYS A 42 -6.04 -1.85 -14.99
N ASP A 43 -6.76 -1.34 -13.99
CA ASP A 43 -7.15 0.07 -13.89
C ASP A 43 -5.95 1.02 -13.91
N CYS A 44 -4.84 0.62 -13.28
CA CYS A 44 -3.62 1.41 -13.29
C CYS A 44 -3.00 1.46 -14.68
N VAL A 45 -2.88 0.29 -15.33
CA VAL A 45 -2.29 0.16 -16.66
C VAL A 45 -3.11 0.92 -17.70
N GLU A 46 -4.43 0.78 -17.68
CA GLU A 46 -5.33 1.49 -18.59
C GLU A 46 -5.25 3.00 -18.41
N LYS A 47 -5.22 3.47 -17.16
CA LYS A 47 -5.06 4.91 -16.87
C LYS A 47 -3.72 5.43 -17.37
N ILE A 48 -2.62 4.73 -17.07
CA ILE A 48 -1.28 5.11 -17.55
C ILE A 48 -1.24 5.16 -19.07
N LYS A 49 -1.80 4.15 -19.74
CA LYS A 49 -1.82 4.06 -21.20
C LYS A 49 -2.56 5.25 -21.81
N LYS A 50 -3.76 5.55 -21.33
CA LYS A 50 -4.58 6.67 -21.81
C LYS A 50 -3.86 8.02 -21.65
N GLU A 51 -3.29 8.27 -20.48
CA GLU A 51 -2.60 9.54 -20.19
C GLU A 51 -1.28 9.67 -20.98
N MET A 52 -0.57 8.57 -21.18
CA MET A 52 0.66 8.57 -21.99
C MET A 52 0.38 8.74 -23.48
N GLU A 53 -0.68 8.12 -24.01
CA GLU A 53 -1.12 8.33 -25.40
C GLU A 53 -1.47 9.81 -25.64
N PHE A 54 -2.21 10.41 -24.70
CA PHE A 54 -2.50 11.85 -24.74
C PHE A 54 -1.22 12.69 -24.68
N PHE A 55 -0.31 12.38 -23.74
CA PHE A 55 0.98 13.09 -23.63
C PHE A 55 1.76 13.07 -24.95
N PHE A 56 1.95 11.90 -25.56
CA PHE A 56 2.72 11.79 -26.80
C PHE A 56 2.03 12.47 -27.99
N LYS A 57 0.69 12.39 -28.07
CA LYS A 57 -0.06 13.09 -29.11
C LYS A 57 0.16 14.61 -29.08
N GLU A 58 0.15 15.20 -27.90
CA GLU A 58 0.23 16.66 -27.75
C GLU A 58 1.68 17.19 -27.72
N ASN A 59 2.66 16.37 -27.31
CA ASN A 59 4.02 16.82 -27.05
C ASN A 59 5.05 16.38 -28.12
N ILE A 60 4.67 15.54 -29.09
CA ILE A 60 5.51 15.27 -30.27
C ILE A 60 5.18 16.31 -31.35
N VAL A 61 5.49 17.57 -31.07
CA VAL A 61 5.51 18.64 -32.07
C VAL A 61 6.97 18.82 -32.49
N GLY A 62 7.25 18.83 -33.80
CA GLY A 62 8.58 18.61 -34.40
C GLY A 62 9.74 19.53 -33.98
N GLN A 63 9.54 20.44 -33.03
CA GLN A 63 10.57 21.30 -32.45
C GLN A 63 11.18 20.77 -31.13
N ILE A 64 10.56 19.78 -30.46
CA ILE A 64 11.04 19.29 -29.16
C ILE A 64 12.01 18.12 -29.36
N SER A 65 13.16 18.16 -28.67
CA SER A 65 14.14 17.09 -28.74
C SER A 65 13.59 15.78 -28.15
N LEU A 66 13.91 14.64 -28.77
CA LEU A 66 13.49 13.32 -28.30
C LEU A 66 13.89 13.07 -26.83
N GLN A 67 15.05 13.59 -26.42
CA GLN A 67 15.54 13.50 -25.05
C GLN A 67 14.61 14.21 -24.07
N ASN A 68 14.21 15.45 -24.36
CA ASN A 68 13.32 16.23 -23.50
C ASN A 68 11.93 15.58 -23.43
N THR A 69 11.42 15.07 -24.55
CA THR A 69 10.16 14.33 -24.60
C THR A 69 10.23 13.09 -23.73
N TRP A 70 11.34 12.33 -23.78
CA TRP A 70 11.53 11.14 -22.96
C TRP A 70 11.67 11.45 -21.47
N ASP A 71 12.44 12.46 -21.09
CA ASP A 71 12.60 12.88 -19.70
C ASP A 71 11.27 13.36 -19.10
N THR A 72 10.48 14.11 -19.87
CA THR A 72 9.15 14.56 -19.48
C THR A 72 8.17 13.39 -19.38
N ALA A 73 8.16 12.47 -20.34
CA ALA A 73 7.33 11.25 -20.30
C ALA A 73 7.59 10.44 -19.02
N LYS A 74 8.87 10.27 -18.65
CA LYS A 74 9.25 9.59 -17.40
C LYS A 74 8.77 10.34 -16.16
N ALA A 75 8.77 11.67 -16.17
CA ALA A 75 8.27 12.47 -15.05
C ALA A 75 6.75 12.32 -14.91
N VAL A 76 6.00 12.42 -16.02
CA VAL A 76 4.55 12.21 -16.07
C VAL A 76 4.20 10.81 -15.57
N LEU A 77 4.85 9.77 -16.09
CA LEU A 77 4.63 8.38 -15.66
C LEU A 77 4.83 8.20 -14.16
N ARG A 78 5.90 8.78 -13.58
CA ARG A 78 6.13 8.74 -12.13
C ARG A 78 5.03 9.43 -11.34
N GLY A 79 4.55 10.58 -11.82
CA GLY A 79 3.43 11.30 -11.22
C GLY A 79 2.15 10.47 -11.20
N LEU A 80 1.81 9.85 -12.33
CA LEU A 80 0.63 9.00 -12.49
C LEU A 80 0.65 7.79 -11.55
N VAL A 81 1.77 7.06 -11.53
CA VAL A 81 1.98 5.90 -10.64
C VAL A 81 1.89 6.31 -9.18
N THR A 82 2.52 7.44 -8.81
CA THR A 82 2.53 7.91 -7.43
C THR A 82 1.13 8.32 -6.98
N ALA A 83 0.41 9.09 -7.79
CA ALA A 83 -0.96 9.49 -7.51
C ALA A 83 -1.89 8.28 -7.34
N TYR A 84 -1.79 7.30 -8.24
CA TYR A 84 -2.54 6.06 -8.14
C TYR A 84 -2.20 5.29 -6.85
N THR A 85 -0.92 5.15 -6.53
CA THR A 85 -0.46 4.45 -5.32
C THR A 85 -0.98 5.12 -4.05
N VAL A 86 -0.97 6.46 -3.98
CA VAL A 86 -1.50 7.23 -2.85
C VAL A 86 -3.00 7.00 -2.69
N LYS A 87 -3.77 7.09 -3.79
CA LYS A 87 -5.21 6.82 -3.78
C LYS A 87 -5.50 5.40 -3.27
N ARG A 88 -4.86 4.40 -3.86
CA ARG A 88 -5.02 2.98 -3.47
C ARG A 88 -4.69 2.75 -2.00
N ASN A 89 -3.62 3.36 -1.50
CA ASN A 89 -3.22 3.19 -0.10
C ASN A 89 -4.24 3.85 0.86
N ARG A 90 -4.82 4.99 0.47
CA ARG A 90 -5.88 5.65 1.24
C ARG A 90 -7.12 4.77 1.35
N GLU A 91 -7.57 4.17 0.24
CA GLU A 91 -8.72 3.27 0.22
C GLU A 91 -8.48 2.02 1.07
N ARG A 92 -7.30 1.41 0.95
CA ARG A 92 -6.92 0.27 1.80
C ARG A 92 -6.93 0.62 3.29
N TRP A 93 -6.37 1.77 3.65
CA TRP A 93 -6.35 2.22 5.04
C TRP A 93 -7.77 2.46 5.59
N GLN A 94 -8.66 3.07 4.80
CA GLN A 94 -10.06 3.26 5.18
C GLN A 94 -10.77 1.92 5.41
N ASN A 95 -10.59 0.95 4.52
CA ASN A 95 -11.17 -0.38 4.68
C ASN A 95 -10.63 -1.10 5.92
N GLN A 96 -9.33 -0.99 6.19
CA GLN A 96 -8.71 -1.57 7.38
C GLN A 96 -9.28 -0.98 8.66
N ASN A 97 -9.39 0.35 8.75
CA ASN A 97 -9.97 1.00 9.93
C ASN A 97 -11.42 0.59 10.14
N LYS A 98 -12.22 0.50 9.07
CA LYS A 98 -13.61 0.05 9.17
C LYS A 98 -13.70 -1.36 9.76
N LEU A 99 -12.90 -2.29 9.25
CA LEU A 99 -12.85 -3.66 9.77
C LEU A 99 -12.38 -3.71 11.24
N GLN A 100 -11.42 -2.85 11.63
CA GLN A 100 -10.97 -2.77 13.03
C GLN A 100 -12.08 -2.28 13.98
N GLU A 101 -12.84 -1.27 13.58
CA GLU A 101 -14.00 -0.82 14.38
C GLU A 101 -15.07 -1.91 14.45
N GLU A 102 -15.36 -2.61 13.34
CA GLU A 102 -16.30 -3.74 13.34
C GLU A 102 -15.86 -4.87 14.29
N ILE A 103 -14.56 -5.22 14.30
CA ILE A 103 -13.99 -6.20 15.24
C ILE A 103 -14.17 -5.74 16.68
N LYS A 104 -13.80 -4.49 16.98
CA LYS A 104 -13.91 -3.92 18.32
C LYS A 104 -15.35 -3.92 18.85
N ASP A 105 -16.31 -3.63 17.98
CA ASP A 105 -17.74 -3.66 18.34
C ASP A 105 -18.26 -5.09 18.52
N LEU A 106 -17.73 -6.07 17.79
CA LEU A 106 -18.04 -7.48 18.01
C LEU A 106 -17.43 -7.98 19.32
N GLU A 107 -16.18 -7.63 19.62
CA GLU A 107 -15.50 -7.99 20.88
C GLU A 107 -16.26 -7.45 22.09
N LYS A 108 -16.67 -6.18 22.08
CA LYS A 108 -17.49 -5.59 23.16
C LYS A 108 -18.81 -6.34 23.35
N ARG A 109 -19.48 -6.70 22.26
CA ARG A 109 -20.75 -7.45 22.32
C ARG A 109 -20.55 -8.82 22.95
N LEU A 110 -19.54 -9.56 22.52
CA LEU A 110 -19.22 -10.89 23.05
C LEU A 110 -18.73 -10.84 24.50
N GLN A 111 -18.05 -9.76 24.92
CA GLN A 111 -17.69 -9.56 26.33
C GLN A 111 -18.93 -9.40 27.22
N ILE A 112 -19.98 -8.73 26.74
CA ILE A 112 -21.22 -8.52 27.51
C ILE A 112 -22.13 -9.75 27.44
N LYS A 113 -22.24 -10.39 26.27
CA LYS A 113 -23.05 -11.59 26.03
C LYS A 113 -22.20 -12.68 25.35
N PRO A 114 -21.57 -13.57 26.14
CA PRO A 114 -20.67 -14.60 25.60
C PRO A 114 -21.37 -15.65 24.72
N GLN A 115 -22.69 -15.81 24.87
CA GLN A 115 -23.53 -16.74 24.11
C GLN A 115 -24.32 -16.06 22.99
N ASP A 116 -23.96 -14.82 22.61
CA ASP A 116 -24.53 -14.15 21.45
C ASP A 116 -23.92 -14.80 20.17
N GLU A 117 -24.34 -16.03 19.90
CA GLU A 117 -24.10 -16.70 18.63
C GLU A 117 -24.94 -15.98 17.57
N ARG A 118 -24.28 -15.51 16.51
CA ARG A 118 -24.98 -15.04 15.32
C ARG A 118 -25.90 -16.12 14.75
#